data_AF-A0A1Z4QUL6-F1
#
_entry.id   AF-A0A1Z4QUL6-F1
#
_cell.length_a   1.000
_cell.length_b   1.000
_cell.length_c   1.000
_cell.angle_alpha   90.00
_cell.angle_beta   90.00
_cell.angle_gamma   90.00
#
_symmetry.space_group_name_H-M   'P 1'
#
loop_
_entity.id
_entity.type
_entity.pdbx_description
1 polymer ?
#
loop_
_entity_poly.entity_id
_entity_poly.type
_entity_poly.pdbx_seq_one_letter_code
_entity_poly.pdbx_strand_id
1 'polypeptide(L)'
;MEQINFIPPEMMSAISDDHSAKLPSNTLKMLQILATLNTPKELLACLLEIAEFSLHHVRYLAGPLVIHGSSWSDTVPQWLKFACIQDRLELICTEYEQNQVGVSSTPTEVLTYMMPATYDAPLHRDYADLYLWVGNEVLIKHNKLPPGCNSFFELVGDSATHSPGGNRVVQFNQVQNEFNYLSKSIRRSVVKHAAQEGWGKRRVNAKPNLDSTQSTPTPQPSSNSTVQISLF
;
A
#
# COMPACT_ATOMS: atom_id res chain seq x y z
N MET A 1 -16.37 38.86 -40.49
CA MET A 1 -16.15 37.55 -41.13
C MET A 1 -14.72 37.57 -41.62
N GLU A 2 -13.78 36.71 -41.26
CA GLU A 2 -13.63 35.63 -40.28
C GLU A 2 -12.10 35.57 -40.08
N GLN A 3 -11.60 35.51 -38.84
CA GLN A 3 -10.23 35.05 -38.60
C GLN A 3 -10.35 33.65 -38.03
N ILE A 4 -10.23 32.66 -38.93
CA ILE A 4 -10.21 31.25 -38.59
C ILE A 4 -8.78 30.94 -38.12
N ASN A 5 -8.61 30.77 -36.82
CA ASN A 5 -7.41 30.17 -36.24
C ASN A 5 -7.38 28.68 -36.61
N PHE A 6 -6.71 28.36 -37.71
CA PHE A 6 -6.38 26.98 -38.09
C PHE A 6 -5.17 26.53 -37.27
N ILE A 7 -5.44 25.92 -36.11
CA ILE A 7 -4.50 24.92 -35.60
C ILE A 7 -4.65 23.71 -36.53
N PRO A 8 -3.59 23.26 -37.20
CA PRO A 8 -3.65 22.09 -38.08
C PRO A 8 -4.08 20.85 -37.27
N PRO A 9 -4.95 19.97 -37.82
CA PRO A 9 -5.39 18.77 -37.13
C PRO A 9 -4.23 17.82 -36.76
N GLU A 10 -3.11 17.86 -37.48
CA GLU A 10 -1.88 17.12 -37.15
C GLU A 10 -1.19 17.64 -35.88
N MET A 11 -1.27 18.94 -35.57
CA MET A 11 -0.75 19.47 -34.31
C MET A 11 -1.68 19.13 -33.13
N MET A 12 -2.99 19.01 -33.38
CA MET A 12 -3.93 18.54 -32.37
C MET A 12 -3.72 17.06 -32.03
N SER A 13 -3.36 16.20 -33.00
CA SER A 13 -3.01 14.79 -32.70
C SER A 13 -1.69 14.66 -31.96
N ALA A 14 -0.67 15.45 -32.29
CA ALA A 14 0.61 15.43 -31.57
C ALA A 14 0.51 15.91 -30.12
N ILE A 15 -0.38 16.87 -29.83
CA ILE A 15 -0.67 17.34 -28.47
C ILE A 15 -1.55 16.33 -27.70
N SER A 16 -2.32 15.50 -28.40
CA SER A 16 -3.18 14.48 -27.79
C SER A 16 -2.41 13.20 -27.42
N ASP A 17 -1.36 12.85 -28.17
CA ASP A 17 -0.57 11.64 -27.95
C ASP A 17 0.46 11.77 -26.80
N ASP A 18 0.82 12.99 -26.40
CA ASP A 18 1.85 13.23 -25.37
C ASP A 18 1.30 13.07 -23.93
N HIS A 19 -0.01 12.96 -23.75
CA HIS A 19 -0.66 12.79 -22.43
C HIS A 19 -0.58 11.36 -21.87
N SER A 20 0.10 10.43 -22.56
CA SER A 20 0.20 9.02 -22.17
C SER A 20 1.63 8.46 -22.26
N ALA A 21 2.66 9.28 -22.09
CA ALA A 21 4.02 8.76 -21.96
C ALA A 21 4.17 8.06 -20.60
N LYS A 22 4.00 6.73 -20.57
CA LYS A 22 4.30 5.92 -19.39
C LYS A 22 5.72 6.21 -18.91
N LEU A 23 5.90 6.27 -17.59
CA LEU A 23 7.22 6.48 -16.99
C LEU A 23 8.24 5.48 -17.56
N PRO A 24 9.47 5.93 -17.87
CA PRO A 24 10.49 5.04 -18.36
C PRO A 24 10.84 3.99 -17.29
N SER A 25 11.09 2.75 -17.70
CA SER A 25 11.34 1.61 -16.80
C SER A 25 12.43 1.88 -15.75
N ASN A 26 13.44 2.69 -16.08
CA ASN A 26 14.50 3.08 -15.15
C ASN A 26 13.98 3.89 -13.96
N THR A 27 12.99 4.76 -14.17
CA THR A 27 12.38 5.56 -13.10
C THR A 27 11.55 4.68 -12.16
N LEU A 28 10.81 3.70 -12.69
CA LEU A 28 10.07 2.74 -11.87
C LEU A 28 11.01 1.89 -11.01
N LYS A 29 12.12 1.40 -11.61
CA LYS A 29 13.16 0.68 -10.87
C LYS A 29 13.81 1.55 -9.79
N MET A 30 14.06 2.83 -10.08
CA MET A 30 14.60 3.76 -9.10
C MET A 30 13.65 3.94 -7.91
N LEU A 31 12.33 4.08 -8.15
CA LEU A 31 11.33 4.15 -7.09
C LEU A 31 11.32 2.87 -6.23
N GLN A 32 11.41 1.70 -6.86
CA GLN A 32 11.50 0.41 -6.16
C GLN A 32 12.76 0.33 -5.29
N ILE A 33 13.91 0.77 -5.80
CA ILE A 33 15.16 0.84 -5.03
C ILE A 33 15.02 1.81 -3.85
N LEU A 34 14.37 2.97 -4.02
CA LEU A 34 14.14 3.88 -2.90
C LEU A 34 13.29 3.22 -1.81
N ALA A 35 12.29 2.41 -2.15
CA ALA A 35 11.52 1.65 -1.16
C ALA A 35 12.33 0.59 -0.41
N THR A 36 13.38 0.02 -1.03
CA THR A 36 14.28 -0.92 -0.31
C THR A 36 15.18 -0.21 0.70
N LEU A 37 15.44 1.08 0.50
CA LEU A 37 16.27 1.92 1.39
C LEU A 37 15.50 2.50 2.60
N ASN A 38 14.33 1.94 2.94
CA ASN A 38 13.48 2.43 4.03
C ASN A 38 13.08 3.92 3.87
N THR A 39 12.84 4.33 2.63
CA THR A 39 12.34 5.69 2.34
C THR A 39 10.95 5.89 2.96
N PRO A 40 10.68 7.04 3.61
CA PRO A 40 9.34 7.35 4.13
C PRO A 40 8.26 7.22 3.05
N LYS A 41 7.18 6.49 3.36
CA LYS A 41 6.08 6.23 2.42
C LYS A 41 5.42 7.51 1.91
N GLU A 42 5.42 8.57 2.71
CA GLU A 42 4.88 9.88 2.36
C GLU A 42 5.70 10.51 1.23
N LEU A 43 7.03 10.35 1.27
CA LEU A 43 7.91 10.84 0.21
C LEU A 43 7.67 10.06 -1.07
N LEU A 44 7.59 8.72 -0.99
CA LEU A 44 7.27 7.89 -2.15
C LEU A 44 5.90 8.23 -2.74
N ALA A 45 4.88 8.48 -1.90
CA ALA A 45 3.57 8.89 -2.35
C ALA A 45 3.58 10.27 -3.04
N CYS A 46 4.38 11.23 -2.54
CA CYS A 46 4.59 12.50 -3.22
C CYS A 46 5.25 12.32 -4.59
N LEU A 47 6.24 11.42 -4.70
CA LEU A 47 6.87 11.11 -5.98
C LEU A 47 5.88 10.48 -6.97
N LEU A 48 5.00 9.59 -6.50
CA LEU A 48 3.92 9.04 -7.33
C LEU A 48 2.93 10.11 -7.79
N GLU A 49 2.60 11.08 -6.93
CA GLU A 49 1.72 12.20 -7.27
C GLU A 49 2.36 13.11 -8.33
N ILE A 50 3.66 13.41 -8.21
CA ILE A 50 4.42 14.17 -9.23
C ILE A 50 4.51 13.39 -10.55
N ALA A 51 4.63 12.08 -10.47
CA ALA A 51 4.70 11.18 -11.62
C ALA A 51 3.32 10.82 -12.21
N GLU A 52 2.28 11.56 -11.83
CA GLU A 52 0.91 11.45 -12.35
C GLU A 52 0.27 10.06 -12.21
N PHE A 53 0.65 9.30 -11.18
CA PHE A 53 -0.07 8.07 -10.84
C PHE A 53 -1.51 8.39 -10.42
N SER A 54 -2.39 7.40 -10.58
CA SER A 54 -3.78 7.54 -10.13
C SER A 54 -3.87 7.94 -8.66
N LEU A 55 -4.88 8.75 -8.33
CA LEU A 55 -5.19 9.15 -6.96
C LEU A 55 -5.32 7.95 -6.00
N HIS A 56 -5.86 6.83 -6.51
CA HIS A 56 -6.01 5.61 -5.75
C HIS A 56 -4.67 4.94 -5.42
N HIS A 57 -3.69 4.97 -6.33
CA HIS A 57 -2.34 4.50 -6.07
C HIS A 57 -1.64 5.34 -5.00
N VAL A 58 -1.68 6.66 -5.13
CA VAL A 58 -1.09 7.60 -4.15
C VAL A 58 -1.67 7.36 -2.76
N ARG A 59 -3.00 7.29 -2.65
CA ARG A 59 -3.68 7.04 -1.37
C ARG A 59 -3.38 5.67 -0.79
N TYR A 60 -3.27 4.64 -1.62
CA TYR A 60 -2.96 3.31 -1.15
C TYR A 60 -1.52 3.23 -0.59
N LEU A 61 -0.55 3.91 -1.22
CA LEU A 61 0.80 3.97 -0.68
C LEU A 61 0.90 4.81 0.60
N ALA A 62 0.31 6.00 0.60
CA ALA A 62 0.38 6.94 1.72
C ALA A 62 -0.37 6.46 2.97
N GLY A 63 -1.48 5.73 2.78
CA GLY A 63 -2.35 5.32 3.86
C GLY A 63 -1.66 4.48 4.94
N PRO A 64 -2.22 4.41 6.15
CA PRO A 64 -1.65 3.64 7.25
C PRO A 64 -1.60 2.14 6.93
N LEU A 65 -0.77 1.40 7.66
CA LEU A 65 -0.89 -0.06 7.70
C LEU A 65 -2.11 -0.42 8.56
N VAL A 66 -2.95 -1.33 8.07
CA VAL A 66 -4.11 -1.82 8.82
C VAL A 66 -3.67 -3.05 9.60
N ILE A 67 -3.59 -2.91 10.92
CA ILE A 67 -3.21 -3.98 11.84
C ILE A 67 -4.45 -4.34 12.68
N HIS A 68 -4.63 -5.62 13.00
CA HIS A 68 -5.70 -6.05 13.90
C HIS A 68 -5.51 -5.41 15.29
N GLY A 69 -6.52 -4.63 15.73
CA GLY A 69 -6.47 -3.81 16.95
C GLY A 69 -6.56 -4.69 18.19
N SER A 70 -5.40 -5.11 18.68
CA SER A 70 -5.26 -6.08 19.77
C SER A 70 -4.08 -5.73 20.66
N SER A 71 -3.98 -6.35 21.83
CA SER A 71 -2.79 -6.25 22.68
C SER A 71 -1.54 -6.85 22.02
N TRP A 72 -1.71 -7.63 20.93
CA TRP A 72 -0.62 -8.24 20.19
C TRP A 72 -0.20 -7.44 18.95
N SER A 73 -0.76 -6.26 18.68
CA SER A 73 -0.38 -5.46 17.49
C SER A 73 1.13 -5.15 17.43
N ASP A 74 1.80 -5.06 18.57
CA ASP A 74 3.24 -4.80 18.68
C ASP A 74 4.11 -6.04 18.39
N THR A 75 3.53 -7.24 18.32
CA THR A 75 4.27 -8.46 17.96
C THR A 75 4.63 -8.55 16.49
N VAL A 76 3.97 -7.77 15.63
CA VAL A 76 4.22 -7.75 14.20
C VAL A 76 5.67 -7.31 13.95
N PRO A 77 6.52 -8.16 13.33
CA PRO A 77 7.92 -7.83 13.13
C PRO A 77 8.12 -6.56 12.31
N GLN A 78 9.09 -5.75 12.70
CA GLN A 78 9.34 -4.48 12.02
C GLN A 78 9.70 -4.67 10.53
N TRP A 79 10.43 -5.74 10.19
CA TRP A 79 10.74 -6.06 8.80
C TRP A 79 9.48 -6.33 7.96
N LEU A 80 8.43 -6.90 8.56
CA LEU A 80 7.18 -7.21 7.89
C LEU A 80 6.39 -5.94 7.59
N LYS A 81 6.39 -4.99 8.54
CA LYS A 81 5.81 -3.64 8.33
C LYS A 81 6.50 -2.90 7.18
N PHE A 82 7.83 -3.02 7.06
CA PHE A 82 8.57 -2.43 5.94
C PHE A 82 8.29 -3.15 4.61
N ALA A 83 8.21 -4.49 4.63
CA ALA A 83 7.85 -5.29 3.48
C ALA A 83 6.48 -4.90 2.90
N CYS A 84 5.50 -4.55 3.74
CA CYS A 84 4.21 -4.03 3.26
C CYS A 84 4.36 -2.80 2.34
N ILE A 85 5.24 -1.86 2.70
CA ILE A 85 5.44 -0.64 1.91
C ILE A 85 6.08 -0.97 0.56
N GLN A 86 7.10 -1.85 0.57
CA GLN A 86 7.77 -2.33 -0.63
C GLN A 86 6.79 -3.03 -1.58
N ASP A 87 5.99 -3.95 -1.03
CA ASP A 87 5.04 -4.73 -1.82
C ASP A 87 3.88 -3.88 -2.34
N ARG A 88 3.45 -2.85 -1.60
CA ARG A 88 2.48 -1.87 -2.10
C ARG A 88 3.02 -1.14 -3.32
N LEU A 89 4.26 -0.66 -3.25
CA LEU A 89 4.87 0.06 -4.36
C LEU A 89 5.04 -0.84 -5.58
N GLU A 90 5.52 -2.08 -5.39
CA GLU A 90 5.62 -3.05 -6.48
C GLU A 90 4.27 -3.29 -7.15
N LEU A 91 3.23 -3.57 -6.36
CA LEU A 91 1.86 -3.77 -6.86
C LEU A 91 1.35 -2.54 -7.63
N ILE A 92 1.58 -1.34 -7.10
CA ILE A 92 1.20 -0.08 -7.77
C ILE A 92 1.92 0.08 -9.11
N CYS A 93 3.22 -0.23 -9.18
CA CYS A 93 3.96 -0.18 -10.44
C CYS A 93 3.38 -1.16 -11.46
N THR A 94 3.07 -2.40 -11.05
CA THR A 94 2.44 -3.40 -11.93
C THR A 94 1.07 -2.94 -12.41
N GLU A 95 0.22 -2.41 -11.53
CA GLU A 95 -1.10 -1.87 -11.87
C GLU A 95 -1.00 -0.70 -12.85
N TYR A 96 -0.04 0.20 -12.63
CA TYR A 96 0.23 1.32 -13.54
C TYR A 96 0.70 0.85 -14.92
N GLU A 97 1.61 -0.12 -15.00
CA GLU A 97 2.04 -0.72 -16.26
C GLU A 97 0.87 -1.37 -17.02
N GLN A 98 -0.10 -1.91 -16.29
CA GLN A 98 -1.32 -2.53 -16.85
C GLN A 98 -2.45 -1.54 -17.12
N ASN A 99 -2.27 -0.23 -16.86
CA ASN A 99 -3.32 0.80 -16.93
C ASN A 99 -4.55 0.47 -16.08
N GLN A 100 -4.34 -0.10 -14.90
CA GLN A 100 -5.40 -0.50 -13.97
C GLN A 100 -5.20 0.16 -12.60
N VAL A 101 -6.28 0.12 -11.80
CA VAL A 101 -6.24 0.45 -10.38
C VAL A 101 -6.74 -0.78 -9.65
N GLY A 102 -5.88 -1.41 -8.87
CA GLY A 102 -6.26 -2.60 -8.13
C GLY A 102 -7.21 -2.31 -6.99
N VAL A 103 -7.92 -3.37 -6.58
CA VAL A 103 -8.90 -3.33 -5.49
C VAL A 103 -8.47 -4.14 -4.27
N SER A 104 -7.49 -5.01 -4.42
CA SER A 104 -6.99 -5.91 -3.38
C SER A 104 -5.67 -5.43 -2.81
N SER A 105 -5.43 -5.68 -1.52
CA SER A 105 -4.12 -5.49 -0.89
C SER A 105 -3.16 -6.64 -1.20
N THR A 106 -1.90 -6.48 -0.80
CA THR A 106 -0.86 -7.53 -0.98
C THR A 106 -1.04 -8.66 0.05
N PRO A 107 -0.52 -9.89 -0.24
CA PRO A 107 -0.45 -10.98 0.74
C PRO A 107 0.26 -10.58 2.03
N THR A 108 1.29 -9.74 1.93
CA THR A 108 2.06 -9.22 3.07
C THR A 108 1.21 -8.37 4.01
N GLU A 109 0.31 -7.54 3.47
CA GLU A 109 -0.66 -6.82 4.31
C GLU A 109 -1.68 -7.75 4.96
N VAL A 110 -2.15 -8.78 4.25
CA VAL A 110 -3.06 -9.78 4.81
C VAL A 110 -2.38 -10.52 5.97
N LEU A 111 -1.13 -10.97 5.80
CA LEU A 111 -0.35 -11.60 6.86
C LEU A 111 -0.16 -10.66 8.07
N THR A 112 0.22 -9.42 7.81
CA THR A 112 0.44 -8.38 8.84
C THR A 112 -0.84 -8.12 9.65
N TYR A 113 -1.99 -8.06 8.98
CA TYR A 113 -3.28 -7.92 9.64
C TYR A 113 -3.62 -9.15 10.47
N MET A 114 -3.45 -10.35 9.93
CA MET A 114 -3.88 -11.60 10.57
C MET A 114 -2.97 -12.04 11.72
N MET A 115 -1.68 -11.70 11.69
CA MET A 115 -0.71 -12.19 12.67
C MET A 115 -1.13 -11.91 14.12
N PRO A 116 -1.47 -10.66 14.52
CA PRO A 116 -1.97 -10.40 15.88
C PRO A 116 -3.29 -11.11 16.18
N ALA A 117 -4.18 -11.24 15.19
CA ALA A 117 -5.47 -11.90 15.36
C ALA A 117 -5.30 -13.39 15.73
N THR A 118 -4.22 -14.05 15.28
CA THR A 118 -3.92 -15.45 15.63
C THR A 118 -3.49 -15.62 17.09
N TYR A 119 -2.96 -14.56 17.70
CA TYR A 119 -2.56 -14.57 19.12
C TYR A 119 -3.71 -14.22 20.06
N ASP A 120 -4.71 -13.47 19.59
CA ASP A 120 -5.91 -13.17 20.37
C ASP A 120 -6.81 -14.39 20.55
N ALA A 121 -7.06 -15.12 19.46
CA ALA A 121 -7.97 -16.26 19.49
C ALA A 121 -7.66 -17.26 18.35
N PRO A 122 -8.08 -18.53 18.50
CA PRO A 122 -8.04 -19.49 17.42
C PRO A 122 -8.83 -19.01 16.20
N LEU A 123 -8.23 -19.08 15.02
CA LEU A 123 -8.90 -18.77 13.76
C LEU A 123 -9.88 -19.87 13.35
N HIS A 124 -10.96 -19.48 12.66
CA HIS A 124 -11.76 -20.44 11.89
C HIS A 124 -10.88 -21.12 10.83
N ARG A 125 -11.19 -22.37 10.50
CA ARG A 125 -10.41 -23.21 9.58
C ARG A 125 -10.01 -22.48 8.29
N ASP A 126 -10.96 -21.83 7.62
CA ASP A 126 -10.70 -21.16 6.34
C ASP A 126 -9.70 -20.00 6.47
N TYR A 127 -9.73 -19.28 7.60
CA TYR A 127 -8.78 -18.21 7.89
C TYR A 127 -7.44 -18.77 8.38
N ALA A 128 -7.41 -19.95 9.03
CA ALA A 128 -6.17 -20.63 9.34
C ALA A 128 -5.45 -21.07 8.05
N ASP A 129 -6.17 -21.67 7.10
CA ASP A 129 -5.64 -22.04 5.79
C ASP A 129 -5.14 -20.80 5.04
N LEU A 130 -5.91 -19.69 5.05
CA LEU A 130 -5.47 -18.42 4.49
C LEU A 130 -4.17 -17.92 5.14
N TYR A 131 -4.09 -17.93 6.48
CA TYR A 131 -2.90 -17.48 7.23
C TYR A 131 -1.66 -18.28 6.85
N LEU A 132 -1.78 -19.62 6.76
CA LEU A 132 -0.70 -20.50 6.36
C LEU A 132 -0.25 -20.24 4.92
N TRP A 133 -1.22 -20.07 4.00
CA TRP A 133 -0.92 -19.76 2.60
C TRP A 133 -0.21 -18.41 2.45
N VAL A 134 -0.76 -17.31 3.00
CA VAL A 134 -0.10 -15.99 2.92
C VAL A 134 1.24 -15.99 3.65
N GLY A 135 1.35 -16.70 4.77
CA GLY A 135 2.61 -16.87 5.50
C GLY A 135 3.69 -17.48 4.61
N ASN A 136 3.38 -18.58 3.93
CA ASN A 136 4.28 -19.22 2.98
C ASN A 136 4.73 -18.26 1.87
N GLU A 137 3.79 -17.61 1.18
CA GLU A 137 4.10 -16.71 0.06
C GLU A 137 5.02 -15.56 0.49
N VAL A 138 4.73 -14.94 1.64
CA VAL A 138 5.49 -13.79 2.14
C VAL A 138 6.89 -14.21 2.60
N LEU A 139 7.01 -15.35 3.29
CA LEU A 139 8.31 -15.85 3.75
C LEU A 139 9.22 -16.22 2.58
N ILE A 140 8.67 -16.82 1.51
CA ILE A 140 9.41 -17.11 0.27
C ILE A 140 9.84 -15.80 -0.39
N LYS A 141 8.89 -14.89 -0.64
CA LYS A 141 9.15 -13.62 -1.34
C LYS A 141 10.25 -12.80 -0.69
N HIS A 142 10.25 -12.74 0.64
CA HIS A 142 11.18 -11.92 1.42
C HIS A 142 12.41 -12.69 1.94
N ASN A 143 12.65 -13.90 1.44
CA ASN A 143 13.77 -14.78 1.82
C ASN A 143 13.91 -14.92 3.35
N LYS A 144 12.78 -15.19 4.03
CA LYS A 144 12.70 -15.37 5.49
C LYS A 144 12.64 -16.84 5.91
N LEU A 145 12.75 -17.75 4.96
CA LEU A 145 12.91 -19.18 5.25
C LEU A 145 14.37 -19.52 5.60
N PRO A 146 14.61 -20.52 6.46
CA PRO A 146 15.94 -21.05 6.71
C PRO A 146 16.62 -21.55 5.43
N PRO A 147 17.97 -21.51 5.36
CA PRO A 147 18.69 -22.02 4.20
C PRO A 147 18.38 -23.50 3.98
N GLY A 148 18.07 -23.87 2.73
CA GLY A 148 17.72 -25.24 2.35
C GLY A 148 16.23 -25.59 2.45
N CYS A 149 15.37 -24.67 2.91
CA CYS A 149 13.91 -24.80 2.83
C CYS A 149 13.35 -23.94 1.70
N ASN A 150 12.57 -24.52 0.79
CA ASN A 150 11.91 -23.80 -0.30
C ASN A 150 10.50 -23.34 0.07
N SER A 151 9.89 -23.93 1.10
CA SER A 151 8.56 -23.53 1.57
C SER A 151 8.45 -23.61 3.09
N PHE A 152 7.46 -22.91 3.63
CA PHE A 152 7.08 -23.03 5.05
C PHE A 152 6.59 -24.45 5.37
N PHE A 153 5.89 -25.10 4.44
CA PHE A 153 5.38 -26.46 4.63
C PHE A 153 6.52 -27.49 4.76
N GLU A 154 7.60 -27.34 3.99
CA GLU A 154 8.83 -28.13 4.17
C GLU A 154 9.41 -27.97 5.57
N LEU A 155 9.47 -26.73 6.08
CA LEU A 155 10.01 -26.44 7.41
C LEU A 155 9.20 -27.12 8.53
N VAL A 156 7.88 -27.20 8.39
CA VAL A 156 6.98 -27.83 9.36
C VAL A 156 6.95 -29.36 9.22
N GLY A 157 7.71 -29.94 8.27
CA GLY A 157 7.90 -31.38 8.11
C GLY A 157 6.97 -32.03 7.07
N ASP A 158 6.34 -31.24 6.19
CA ASP A 158 5.29 -31.70 5.28
C ASP A 158 5.81 -32.30 3.95
N SER A 159 7.14 -32.37 3.76
CA SER A 159 7.71 -32.71 2.45
C SER A 159 8.19 -34.16 2.28
N ALA A 160 8.27 -35.01 3.31
CA ALA A 160 8.89 -36.33 3.12
C ALA A 160 8.61 -37.46 4.14
N THR A 161 7.70 -37.32 5.11
CA THR A 161 7.42 -38.44 6.03
C THR A 161 5.99 -38.97 5.87
N HIS A 162 5.90 -40.25 5.53
CA HIS A 162 4.67 -41.03 5.37
C HIS A 162 3.86 -41.11 6.69
N SER A 163 3.24 -40.01 7.10
CA SER A 163 2.18 -40.02 8.08
C SER A 163 0.83 -40.10 7.35
N PRO A 164 -0.08 -41.02 7.73
CA PRO A 164 -1.41 -41.17 7.12
C PRO A 164 -2.37 -40.01 7.45
N GLY A 165 -1.86 -38.96 8.13
CA GLY A 165 -2.53 -37.68 8.35
C GLY A 165 -1.67 -36.50 7.89
N GLY A 166 -0.90 -36.67 6.81
CA GLY A 166 0.01 -35.67 6.24
C GLY A 166 -0.62 -34.29 6.15
N ASN A 167 0.12 -33.28 6.59
CA ASN A 167 -0.35 -31.91 6.57
C ASN A 167 -0.60 -31.49 5.11
N ARG A 168 -1.57 -30.59 4.93
CA ARG A 168 -2.08 -30.25 3.61
C ARG A 168 -1.42 -28.97 3.15
N VAL A 169 -0.60 -29.03 2.10
CA VAL A 169 -0.16 -27.83 1.37
C VAL A 169 -1.40 -27.06 0.90
N VAL A 170 -1.55 -25.85 1.42
CA VAL A 170 -2.68 -24.97 1.07
C VAL A 170 -2.40 -24.33 -0.27
N GLN A 171 -3.36 -24.46 -1.20
CA GLN A 171 -3.27 -23.89 -2.55
C GLN A 171 -4.15 -22.64 -2.64
N PHE A 172 -3.76 -21.66 -3.47
CA PHE A 172 -4.49 -20.39 -3.60
C PHE A 172 -5.99 -20.57 -3.88
N ASN A 173 -6.36 -21.53 -4.73
CA ASN A 173 -7.76 -21.81 -5.08
C ASN A 173 -8.63 -22.14 -3.86
N GLN A 174 -8.05 -22.65 -2.77
CA GLN A 174 -8.77 -22.99 -1.54
C GLN A 174 -9.07 -21.77 -0.67
N VAL A 175 -8.25 -20.73 -0.77
CA VAL A 175 -8.29 -19.54 0.10
C VAL A 175 -8.66 -18.27 -0.67
N GLN A 176 -8.99 -18.41 -1.96
CA GLN A 176 -9.20 -17.31 -2.88
C GLN A 176 -10.33 -16.38 -2.42
N ASN A 177 -11.41 -16.92 -1.85
CA ASN A 177 -12.57 -16.13 -1.44
C ASN A 177 -12.23 -15.24 -0.23
N GLU A 178 -11.61 -15.84 0.77
CA GLU A 178 -11.20 -15.25 2.04
C GLU A 178 -10.10 -14.23 1.79
N PHE A 179 -9.13 -14.57 0.94
CA PHE A 179 -8.09 -13.65 0.48
C PHE A 179 -8.71 -12.44 -0.22
N ASN A 180 -9.60 -12.66 -1.19
CA ASN A 180 -10.23 -11.56 -1.93
C ASN A 180 -11.09 -10.67 -1.03
N TYR A 181 -11.82 -11.25 -0.08
CA TYR A 181 -12.63 -10.51 0.87
C TYR A 181 -11.76 -9.63 1.77
N LEU A 182 -10.77 -10.24 2.44
CA LEU A 182 -9.94 -9.57 3.42
C LEU A 182 -9.02 -8.52 2.77
N SER A 183 -8.38 -8.86 1.65
CA SER A 183 -7.48 -7.95 0.93
C SER A 183 -8.21 -6.71 0.39
N LYS A 184 -9.44 -6.86 -0.11
CA LYS A 184 -10.28 -5.72 -0.53
C LYS A 184 -10.68 -4.85 0.66
N SER A 185 -11.02 -5.47 1.78
CA SER A 185 -11.38 -4.73 3.01
C SER A 185 -10.21 -3.92 3.53
N ILE A 186 -9.02 -4.52 3.59
CA ILE A 186 -7.77 -3.85 3.99
C ILE A 186 -7.50 -2.65 3.07
N ARG A 187 -7.39 -2.87 1.75
CA ARG A 187 -7.09 -1.79 0.80
C ARG A 187 -8.13 -0.66 0.85
N ARG A 188 -9.41 -0.99 0.97
CA ARG A 188 -10.48 0.01 1.13
C ARG A 188 -10.28 0.85 2.39
N SER A 189 -9.93 0.24 3.51
CA SER A 189 -9.66 0.94 4.77
C SER A 189 -8.46 1.89 4.64
N VAL A 190 -7.35 1.41 4.07
CA VAL A 190 -6.13 2.20 3.81
C VAL A 190 -6.45 3.44 2.97
N VAL A 191 -7.10 3.25 1.83
CA VAL A 191 -7.44 4.34 0.90
C VAL A 191 -8.42 5.33 1.54
N LYS A 192 -9.39 4.85 2.31
CA LYS A 192 -10.35 5.70 3.04
C LYS A 192 -9.62 6.59 4.04
N HIS A 193 -8.71 6.04 4.84
CA HIS A 193 -7.95 6.81 5.82
C HIS A 193 -7.06 7.86 5.17
N ALA A 194 -6.32 7.48 4.12
CA ALA A 194 -5.48 8.42 3.38
C ALA A 194 -6.29 9.58 2.79
N ALA A 195 -7.51 9.31 2.29
CA ALA A 195 -8.40 10.34 1.78
C ALA A 195 -8.88 11.31 2.87
N GLN A 196 -9.10 10.81 4.10
CA GLN A 196 -9.45 11.61 5.27
C GLN A 196 -8.29 12.54 5.67
N GLU A 197 -7.05 12.05 5.61
CA GLU A 197 -5.83 12.83 5.84
C GLU A 197 -5.51 13.83 4.72
N GLY A 198 -6.26 13.82 3.62
CA GLY A 198 -6.14 14.80 2.55
C GLY A 198 -5.21 14.40 1.40
N TRP A 199 -4.74 13.16 1.35
CA TRP A 199 -3.87 12.69 0.27
C TRP A 199 -4.56 12.76 -1.12
N GLY A 200 -3.81 13.32 -2.07
CA GLY A 200 -4.20 13.52 -3.47
C GLY A 200 -5.35 14.51 -3.68
N LYS A 201 -5.44 15.52 -2.82
CA LYS A 201 -6.30 16.71 -3.03
C LYS A 201 -5.56 17.88 -3.69
N ARG A 202 -4.24 17.78 -3.95
CA ARG A 202 -3.49 18.87 -4.57
C ARG A 202 -3.93 19.04 -6.02
N ARG A 203 -4.59 20.17 -6.29
CA ARG A 203 -4.84 20.67 -7.64
C ARG A 203 -3.49 21.09 -8.22
N VAL A 204 -2.87 20.26 -9.05
CA VAL A 204 -1.67 20.63 -9.81
C VAL A 204 -1.95 21.82 -10.76
N ASN A 205 -3.22 22.19 -10.98
CA ASN A 205 -3.63 23.39 -11.72
C ASN A 205 -4.56 24.34 -10.92
N ALA A 206 -4.22 24.68 -9.68
CA ALA A 206 -4.75 25.91 -9.09
C ALA A 206 -3.86 27.08 -9.54
N LYS A 207 -4.32 27.86 -10.52
CA LYS A 207 -3.74 29.18 -10.81
C LYS A 207 -3.52 29.92 -9.48
N PRO A 208 -2.35 30.52 -9.23
CA PRO A 208 -2.19 31.33 -8.04
C PRO A 208 -3.10 32.54 -8.22
N ASN A 209 -4.18 32.62 -7.45
CA ASN A 209 -4.82 33.90 -7.18
C ASN A 209 -3.83 34.69 -6.31
N LEU A 210 -2.85 35.30 -6.96
CA LEU A 210 -2.21 36.53 -6.49
C LEU A 210 -3.29 37.61 -6.57
N ASP A 211 -4.12 37.69 -5.55
CA ASP A 211 -4.78 38.91 -5.08
C ASP A 211 -5.69 38.57 -3.90
N SER A 212 -5.07 38.52 -2.72
CA SER A 212 -5.75 38.80 -1.47
C SER A 212 -4.70 39.21 -0.43
N THR A 213 -4.09 40.36 -0.66
CA THR A 213 -3.56 41.19 0.43
C THR A 213 -4.74 41.65 1.26
N GLN A 214 -4.97 41.00 2.40
CA GLN A 214 -5.65 41.65 3.52
C GLN A 214 -5.22 41.03 4.85
N SER A 215 -4.31 41.77 5.50
CA SER A 215 -4.16 42.00 6.94
C SER A 215 -4.01 40.79 7.87
N THR A 216 -2.74 40.53 8.20
CA THR A 216 -2.27 40.03 9.49
C THR A 216 -2.82 40.85 10.66
N PRO A 217 -3.26 40.21 11.76
CA PRO A 217 -3.14 40.82 13.09
C PRO A 217 -1.95 40.19 13.83
N THR A 218 -1.09 41.06 14.32
CA THR A 218 0.08 40.85 15.18
C THR A 218 -0.27 40.05 16.47
N PRO A 219 0.61 39.16 16.95
CA PRO A 219 0.39 38.41 18.18
C PRO A 219 0.66 39.28 19.43
N GLN A 220 -0.20 39.18 20.44
CA GLN A 220 0.09 39.67 21.80
C GLN A 220 0.17 38.52 22.82
N PRO A 221 0.99 38.67 23.89
CA PRO A 221 1.58 37.56 24.61
C PRO A 221 0.85 37.13 25.89
N SER A 222 1.09 35.85 26.23
CA SER A 222 1.10 35.21 27.55
C SER A 222 -0.19 35.12 28.38
N SER A 223 -0.60 33.88 28.68
CA SER A 223 -0.68 33.42 30.07
C SER A 223 -0.58 31.88 30.12
N ASN A 224 0.33 31.40 30.97
CA ASN A 224 0.49 29.99 31.30
C ASN A 224 -0.81 29.46 31.93
N SER A 225 -1.32 28.35 31.42
CA SER A 225 -2.33 27.54 32.10
C SER A 225 -2.02 26.07 31.85
N THR A 226 -1.33 25.48 32.82
CA THR A 226 -1.22 24.05 33.05
C THR A 226 -2.59 23.39 32.96
N VAL A 227 -2.81 22.51 31.99
CA VAL A 227 -3.97 21.60 32.00
C VAL A 227 -3.46 20.22 32.37
N GLN A 228 -3.85 19.79 33.57
CA GLN A 228 -3.60 18.49 34.15
C GLN A 228 -4.28 17.38 33.33
N ILE A 229 -3.56 16.27 33.17
CA ILE A 229 -4.11 14.98 32.72
C ILE A 229 -4.91 14.39 33.88
N SER A 230 -6.22 14.19 33.70
CA SER A 230 -7.02 13.34 34.59
C SER A 230 -7.14 11.94 33.98
N LEU A 231 -6.53 10.96 34.65
CA LEU A 231 -6.76 9.54 34.44
C LEU A 231 -8.03 9.13 35.19
N PHE A 232 -9.08 8.83 34.43
CA PHE A 232 -10.08 7.80 34.75
C PHE A 232 -10.44 7.11 33.45
#